data_AF-A0A7C4HSU2-F1
#
_entry.id   AF-A0A7C4HSU2-F1
#
_cell.length_a   1.000
_cell.length_b   1.000
_cell.length_c   1.000
_cell.angle_alpha   90.00
_cell.angle_beta   90.00
_cell.angle_gamma   90.00
#
_symmetry.space_group_name_H-M   'P 1'
#
loop_
_entity.id
_entity.type
_entity.pdbx_description
1 polymer ?
#
loop_
_entity_poly.entity_id
_entity_poly.type
_entity_poly.pdbx_seq_one_letter_code
_entity_poly.pdbx_strand_id
1 'polypeptide(L)' 'MIALINPTSDYNQADEDWWIRAFDGGRGRATWGGIEYDESSRTRALSVFVPVTNAENGTAIGVCKAVLDLEMLGRDL' A
#
# COMPACT_ATOMS: atom_id res chain seq x y z
N MET A 1 -26.48 -10.52 18.37
CA MET A 1 -26.33 -9.13 17.91
C MET A 1 -24.85 -8.80 17.99
N ILE A 2 -24.14 -8.80 16.86
CA ILE A 2 -22.73 -8.37 16.81
C ILE A 2 -22.78 -6.92 16.33
N ALA A 3 -22.49 -5.98 17.22
CA ALA A 3 -22.32 -4.58 16.86
C ALA A 3 -20.97 -4.45 16.16
N LEU A 4 -21.00 -4.16 14.85
CA LEU A 4 -19.82 -3.77 14.09
C LEU A 4 -19.48 -2.33 14.50
N ILE A 5 -18.54 -2.17 15.44
CA ILE A 5 -18.07 -0.86 15.89
C ILE A 5 -17.10 -0.35 14.84
N ASN A 6 -17.43 0.81 14.25
CA ASN A 6 -16.68 1.55 13.26
C ASN A 6 -16.77 0.99 11.82
N PRO A 7 -17.79 1.35 11.02
CA PRO A 7 -17.66 1.23 9.57
C PRO A 7 -16.39 2.00 9.20
N THR A 8 -15.46 1.34 8.52
CA THR A 8 -14.19 1.91 8.04
C THR A 8 -14.44 3.34 7.55
N SER A 9 -14.04 4.34 8.33
CA SER A 9 -14.12 5.74 7.91
C SER A 9 -13.27 5.84 6.66
N ASP A 10 -13.93 6.12 5.54
CA ASP A 10 -13.38 6.33 4.22
C ASP A 10 -12.58 5.15 3.61
N TYR A 11 -13.27 4.31 2.85
CA TYR A 11 -12.65 3.30 1.95
C TYR A 11 -12.00 3.94 0.71
N ASN A 12 -12.01 5.27 0.58
CA ASN A 12 -11.41 5.94 -0.57
C ASN A 12 -9.90 6.06 -0.40
N GLN A 13 -9.17 5.00 -0.69
CA GLN A 13 -7.70 4.97 -0.60
C GLN A 13 -6.99 6.05 -1.46
N ALA A 14 -7.69 6.75 -2.35
CA ALA A 14 -7.12 7.79 -3.21
C ALA A 14 -6.88 9.14 -2.50
N ASP A 15 -7.44 9.35 -1.31
CA ASP A 15 -7.15 10.52 -0.48
C ASP A 15 -5.97 10.30 0.48
N GLU A 16 -5.49 9.05 0.63
CA GLU A 16 -4.38 8.73 1.50
C GLU A 16 -3.04 9.21 0.93
N ASP A 17 -2.18 9.75 1.81
CA ASP A 17 -0.89 10.35 1.44
C ASP A 17 0.00 9.44 0.59
N TRP A 18 0.01 8.13 0.87
CA TRP A 18 0.79 7.17 0.11
C TRP A 18 0.26 7.02 -1.32
N TRP A 19 -1.05 7.10 -1.53
CA TRP A 19 -1.66 6.98 -2.84
C TRP A 19 -1.34 8.21 -3.68
N ILE A 20 -1.51 9.41 -3.10
CA ILE A 20 -1.18 10.67 -3.76
C ILE A 20 0.29 10.70 -4.19
N ARG A 21 1.20 10.26 -3.31
CA ARG A 21 2.64 10.21 -3.59
C ARG A 21 3.00 9.18 -4.67
N ALA A 22 2.32 8.03 -4.69
CA ALA A 22 2.56 7.00 -5.67
C ALA A 22 1.93 7.32 -7.04
N PHE A 23 0.78 7.99 -7.06
CA PHE A 23 0.12 8.47 -8.27
C PHE A 23 0.87 9.65 -8.91
N ASP A 24 1.45 10.52 -8.08
CA ASP A 24 2.35 11.62 -8.48
C ASP A 24 1.76 12.53 -9.59
N GLY A 25 0.46 12.81 -9.47
CA GLY A 25 -0.28 13.62 -10.46
C GLY A 25 -0.38 12.98 -11.85
N GLY A 26 -0.37 11.65 -11.94
CA GLY A 26 -0.44 10.92 -13.21
C GLY A 26 0.93 10.56 -13.79
N ARG A 27 2.03 10.99 -13.17
CA ARG A 27 3.39 10.58 -13.59
C ARG A 27 3.76 9.18 -13.12
N GLY A 28 3.18 8.75 -12.00
CA GLY A 28 3.48 7.46 -11.38
C GLY A 28 4.88 7.41 -10.77
N ARG A 29 4.95 7.08 -9.48
CA ARG A 29 6.22 6.87 -8.79
C ARG A 29 6.10 5.69 -7.82
N ALA A 30 6.97 4.69 -7.97
CA ALA A 30 7.04 3.62 -6.97
C ALA A 30 7.51 4.21 -5.63
N THR A 31 6.76 3.94 -4.58
CA THR A 31 7.08 4.39 -3.21
C THR A 31 6.90 3.23 -2.23
N TRP A 32 7.45 3.37 -1.04
CA TRP A 32 7.31 2.38 0.03
C TRP A 32 7.02 3.11 1.34
N GLY A 33 6.25 2.44 2.20
CA GLY A 33 5.98 2.89 3.56
C GLY A 33 7.15 2.58 4.49
N GLY A 34 7.01 2.99 5.75
CA GLY A 34 7.88 2.51 6.81
C GLY A 34 7.75 1.01 7.02
N ILE A 35 8.77 0.41 7.62
CA ILE A 35 8.64 -0.95 8.17
C ILE A 35 7.79 -0.81 9.45
N GLU A 36 6.63 -1.46 9.46
CA GLU A 36 5.77 -1.51 10.63
C GLU A 36 6.02 -2.82 11.37
N TYR A 37 6.25 -2.73 12.68
CA TYR A 37 6.37 -3.89 13.55
C TYR A 37 5.02 -4.15 14.19
N ASP A 38 4.40 -5.28 13.85
CA ASP A 38 3.18 -5.71 14.51
C ASP A 38 3.55 -6.58 15.72
N GLU A 39 3.46 -6.00 16.93
CA GLU A 39 3.78 -6.70 18.19
C GLU A 39 2.90 -7.93 18.42
N SER A 40 1.68 -7.95 17.87
CA SER A 40 0.72 -9.05 18.05
C SER A 40 1.09 -10.29 17.22
N SER A 41 1.63 -10.08 16.03
CA SER A 41 2.06 -11.12 15.09
C SER A 41 3.56 -11.39 15.17
N ARG A 42 4.32 -10.55 15.89
CA ARG A 42 5.80 -10.48 15.91
C ARG A 42 6.45 -10.21 14.55
N THR A 43 5.67 -9.80 13.57
CA THR A 43 6.09 -9.73 12.17
C THR A 43 6.42 -8.29 11.77
N ARG A 44 7.42 -8.16 10.90
CA ARG A 44 7.74 -6.88 10.24
C ARG A 44 7.05 -6.84 8.88
N ALA A 45 6.17 -5.88 8.69
CA ALA A 45 5.50 -5.66 7.41
C ALA A 45 6.12 -4.46 6.69
N LEU A 46 6.30 -4.58 5.37
CA LEU A 46 6.67 -3.48 4.49
C LEU A 46 5.54 -3.23 3.49
N SER A 47 4.97 -2.04 3.51
CA SER A 47 4.02 -1.62 2.47
C SER A 47 4.77 -1.06 1.27
N VAL A 48 4.48 -1.57 0.07
CA VAL A 48 5.02 -1.09 -1.20
C VAL A 48 3.86 -0.60 -2.06
N PHE A 49 4.05 0.54 -2.72
CA PHE A 49 3.05 1.19 -3.55
C PHE A 49 3.61 1.34 -4.96
N VAL A 50 2.94 0.72 -5.93
CA VAL A 50 3.39 0.66 -7.32
C VAL A 50 2.34 1.31 -8.21
N PRO A 51 2.67 2.36 -8.99
CA PRO A 51 1.73 2.96 -9.92
C PRO A 51 1.39 1.97 -11.04
N VAL A 52 0.12 1.91 -11.42
CA VAL A 52 -0.34 1.22 -12.62
C VAL A 52 -0.40 2.26 -13.74
N THR A 53 0.40 2.07 -14.79
CA THR A 53 0.49 3.01 -15.91
C THR A 53 -0.22 2.48 -17.15
N ASN A 54 -0.91 3.36 -17.87
CA ASN A 54 -1.42 3.07 -19.21
C ASN A 54 -0.23 2.79 -20.14
N ALA A 55 -0.24 1.64 -20.83
CA ALA A 55 0.84 1.20 -21.69
C ALA A 55 1.07 2.09 -22.92
N GLU A 56 0.04 2.80 -23.38
CA GLU A 56 0.10 3.61 -24.61
C GLU A 56 0.74 4.98 -24.38
N ASN A 57 0.50 5.60 -23.22
CA ASN A 57 0.92 6.98 -22.95
C ASN A 57 1.71 7.15 -21.64
N GLY A 58 1.96 6.07 -20.89
CA GLY A 58 2.74 6.08 -19.66
C GLY A 58 2.05 6.76 -18.46
N THR A 59 0.80 7.22 -18.60
CA THR A 59 0.09 7.93 -17.53
C THR A 59 -0.32 6.96 -16.45
N ALA A 60 -0.03 7.28 -15.18
CA ALA A 60 -0.55 6.53 -14.05
C ALA A 60 -2.08 6.64 -14.00
N ILE A 61 -2.75 5.50 -13.94
CA ILE A 61 -4.21 5.36 -13.88
C ILE A 61 -4.68 4.78 -12.53
N GLY A 62 -3.75 4.42 -11.66
CA GLY A 62 -4.02 3.90 -10.33
C GLY A 62 -2.74 3.52 -9.59
N VAL A 63 -2.88 3.00 -8.38
CA VAL A 63 -1.79 2.55 -7.52
C VAL A 63 -2.15 1.20 -6.92
N CYS A 64 -1.26 0.22 -7.05
CA CYS A 64 -1.35 -1.07 -6.38
C CYS A 64 -0.60 -1.00 -5.04
N LYS A 65 -1.23 -1.46 -3.96
CA LYS A 65 -0.62 -1.60 -2.63
C LYS A 65 -0.34 -3.07 -2.37
N ALA A 66 0.91 -3.40 -2.07
CA ALA A 66 1.32 -4.72 -1.60
C ALA A 66 1.87 -4.59 -0.18
N VAL A 67 1.48 -5.49 0.71
CA VAL A 67 2.04 -5.60 2.06
C VAL A 67 2.88 -6.86 2.09
N LEU A 68 4.18 -6.70 2.31
CA LEU A 68 5.15 -7.78 2.33
C LEU A 68 5.48 -8.13 3.78
N ASP A 69 5.35 -9.41 4.11
CA ASP A 69 5.88 -9.97 5.35
C ASP A 69 7.38 -10.22 5.19
N LEU A 70 8.19 -9.52 6.00
CA LEU A 70 9.65 -9.63 5.97
C LEU A 70 10.19 -10.86 6.71
N GLU A 71 9.42 -11.47 7.61
CA GLU A 71 9.83 -12.73 8.26
C GLU A 71 9.73 -13.91 7.30
N MET A 72 8.71 -13.91 6.43
CA MET A 72 8.60 -14.92 5.36
C MET A 72 9.73 -14.75 4.34
N LEU A 73 10.08 -13.52 3.98
CA LEU A 73 11.14 -13.20 3.02
C LEU A 73 12.54 -13.58 3.51
N GLY A 74 12.81 -13.46 4.82
CA GLY A 74 14.10 -13.82 5.41
C GLY A 74 14.34 -15.33 5.57
N ARG A 75 13.31 -16.17 5.38
CA ARG A 75 13.42 -17.63 5.55
C ARG A 75 13.89 -18.36 4.28
N ASP A 76 13.82 -17.69 3.13
CA ASP A 76 14.16 -18.25 1.80
C ASP A 76 15.49 -17.73 1.22
N LEU A 77 16.28 -16.99 2.01
CA LEU A 77 17.63 -16.50 1.68
C LEU A 77 18.71 -17.23 2.51
#